data_AF-M7BX26-F1
#
_entry.id   AF-M7BX26-F1
#
_cell.length_a   1.000
_cell.length_b   1.000
_cell.length_c   1.000
_cell.angle_alpha   90.00
_cell.angle_beta   90.00
_cell.angle_gamma   90.00
#
_symmetry.space_group_name_H-M   'P 1'
#
loop_
_entity.id
_entity.type
_entity.pdbx_description
1 polymer ?
#
loop_
_entity_poly.entity_id
_entity_poly.type
_entity_poly.pdbx_seq_one_letter_code
_entity_poly.pdbx_strand_id
1 'polypeptide(L)'
;MAAFSSAEDGWSLPPQQGDRGCWKPAVCMNFCEAFLAFLKKVVTEDDPQLVHLFAWEPGSPVSYTQHRGAEHVFLPAWYVETMSGGKSPD
;
A
#
# COMPACT_ATOMS: atom_id res chain seq x y z
N MET A 1 -24.65 -22.84 55.36
CA MET A 1 -24.72 -22.96 53.89
C MET A 1 -24.53 -21.56 53.34
N ALA A 2 -23.32 -21.21 52.93
CA ALA A 2 -23.03 -19.87 52.42
C ALA A 2 -23.45 -19.81 50.95
N ALA A 3 -24.40 -18.95 50.61
CA ALA A 3 -24.71 -18.62 49.23
C ALA A 3 -23.64 -17.63 48.75
N PHE A 4 -22.76 -18.10 47.87
CA PHE A 4 -21.87 -17.23 47.12
C PHE A 4 -22.68 -16.60 45.99
N SER A 5 -23.20 -15.38 46.22
CA SER A 5 -23.75 -14.55 45.16
C SER A 5 -22.57 -13.88 44.46
N SER A 6 -22.10 -14.49 43.37
CA SER A 6 -21.09 -13.89 42.51
C SER A 6 -21.78 -12.99 41.52
N ALA A 7 -21.49 -11.70 41.62
CA ALA A 7 -21.88 -10.67 40.67
C ALA A 7 -21.28 -10.98 39.30
N GLU A 8 -22.14 -11.29 38.34
CA GLU A 8 -21.81 -11.25 36.93
C GLU A 8 -22.70 -10.17 36.30
N ASP A 9 -22.47 -8.92 36.71
CA ASP A 9 -22.96 -7.76 35.98
C ASP A 9 -22.24 -7.74 34.63
N GLY A 10 -22.83 -8.48 33.69
CA GLY A 10 -22.49 -8.47 32.29
C GLY A 10 -22.75 -7.09 31.70
N TRP A 11 -21.81 -6.17 31.89
CA TRP A 11 -21.68 -5.03 30.98
C TRP A 11 -21.20 -5.57 29.64
N SER A 12 -22.14 -6.15 28.88
CA SER A 12 -21.99 -6.29 27.44
C SER A 12 -21.84 -4.88 26.91
N LEU A 13 -20.60 -4.45 26.64
CA LEU A 13 -20.36 -3.26 25.84
C LEU A 13 -21.28 -3.36 24.61
N PRO A 14 -22.11 -2.35 24.31
CA PRO A 14 -22.88 -2.38 23.08
C PRO A 14 -21.90 -2.63 21.93
N PRO A 15 -22.25 -3.46 20.92
CA PRO A 15 -21.38 -3.66 19.78
C PRO A 15 -21.03 -2.28 19.27
N GLN A 16 -19.73 -1.97 19.27
CA GLN A 16 -19.19 -0.74 18.72
C GLN A 16 -19.61 -0.75 17.26
N GLN A 17 -20.76 -0.17 16.95
CA GLN A 17 -21.21 0.09 15.59
C GLN A 17 -20.24 1.16 15.12
N GLY A 18 -19.05 0.74 14.69
CA GLY A 18 -18.04 1.63 14.15
C GLY A 18 -18.75 2.53 13.15
N ASP A 19 -18.71 3.83 13.43
CA ASP A 19 -19.60 4.84 12.87
C ASP A 19 -19.88 4.57 11.40
N ARG A 20 -21.15 4.35 11.08
CA ARG A 20 -21.59 4.11 9.70
C ARG A 20 -21.24 5.35 8.88
N GLY A 21 -20.22 5.23 8.04
CA GLY A 21 -19.72 6.33 7.19
C GLY A 21 -18.30 6.79 7.52
N CYS A 22 -17.72 6.37 8.64
CA CYS A 22 -16.32 6.68 8.95
C CYS A 22 -15.35 5.82 8.13
N TRP A 23 -14.19 6.40 7.81
CA TRP A 23 -13.11 5.68 7.17
C TRP A 23 -12.60 4.59 8.10
N LYS A 24 -12.36 3.40 7.54
CA LYS A 24 -11.85 2.25 8.27
C LYS A 24 -10.36 2.11 7.99
N PRO A 25 -9.46 2.25 8.98
CA PRO A 25 -8.01 2.14 8.76
C PRO A 25 -7.60 0.84 8.06
N ALA A 26 -8.28 -0.26 8.42
CA ALA A 26 -8.06 -1.57 7.79
C ALA A 26 -8.38 -1.57 6.28
N VAL A 27 -9.40 -0.83 5.83
CA VAL A 27 -9.73 -0.73 4.39
C VAL A 27 -8.61 0.00 3.64
N CYS A 28 -8.06 1.07 4.23
CA CYS A 28 -6.93 1.80 3.65
C CYS A 28 -5.69 0.91 3.53
N MET A 29 -5.31 0.21 4.60
CA MET A 29 -4.11 -0.63 4.61
C MET A 29 -4.24 -1.85 3.71
N ASN A 30 -5.40 -2.50 3.69
CA ASN A 30 -5.64 -3.64 2.80
C ASN A 30 -5.61 -3.21 1.33
N PHE A 31 -6.14 -2.02 1.01
CA PHE A 31 -6.02 -1.46 -0.33
C PHE A 31 -4.55 -1.18 -0.68
N CYS A 32 -3.78 -0.54 0.21
CA CYS A 32 -2.36 -0.29 -0.02
C CYS A 32 -1.58 -1.59 -0.25
N GLU A 33 -1.81 -2.62 0.56
CA GLU A 33 -1.18 -3.94 0.38
C GLU A 33 -1.53 -4.56 -0.97
N ALA A 34 -2.82 -4.60 -1.32
CA ALA A 34 -3.27 -5.14 -2.59
C ALA A 34 -2.69 -4.36 -3.78
N PHE A 35 -2.59 -3.04 -3.68
CA PHE A 35 -2.00 -2.19 -4.70
C PHE A 35 -0.50 -2.46 -4.86
N LEU A 36 0.27 -2.55 -3.76
CA LEU A 36 1.69 -2.89 -3.82
C LEU A 36 1.92 -4.30 -4.40
N ALA A 37 1.06 -5.27 -4.06
CA ALA A 37 1.10 -6.61 -4.64
C ALA A 37 0.79 -6.59 -6.15
N PHE A 38 -0.11 -5.71 -6.60
CA PHE A 38 -0.38 -5.48 -8.01
C PHE A 38 0.82 -4.85 -8.73
N LEU A 39 1.45 -3.82 -8.15
CA LEU A 39 2.66 -3.20 -8.71
C LEU A 39 3.76 -4.25 -8.98
N LYS A 40 4.02 -5.13 -8.02
CA LYS A 40 5.02 -6.20 -8.16
C LYS A 40 4.72 -7.19 -9.29
N LYS A 41 3.44 -7.35 -9.67
CA LYS A 41 3.03 -8.23 -10.77
C LYS A 41 3.08 -7.55 -12.13
N VAL A 42 2.88 -6.23 -12.17
CA VAL A 42 2.82 -5.45 -13.41
C VAL A 42 4.20 -4.95 -13.82
N VAL A 43 4.99 -4.43 -12.88
CA VAL A 43 6.33 -3.89 -13.13
C VAL A 43 7.34 -5.04 -13.11
N THR A 44 7.37 -5.82 -14.18
CA THR A 44 8.24 -7.00 -14.32
C THR A 44 9.59 -6.71 -14.97
N GLU A 45 9.67 -5.61 -15.73
CA GLU A 45 10.88 -5.16 -16.42
C GLU A 45 11.76 -4.33 -15.47
N ASP A 46 13.01 -4.77 -15.27
CA ASP A 46 14.03 -4.03 -14.53
C ASP A 46 14.79 -3.09 -15.49
N ASP A 47 14.14 -1.98 -15.85
CA ASP A 47 14.71 -0.93 -16.70
C ASP A 47 14.44 0.45 -16.08
N PRO A 48 15.49 1.20 -15.65
CA PRO A 48 15.33 2.52 -15.05
C PRO A 48 14.81 3.58 -16.03
N GLN A 49 14.79 3.30 -17.34
CA GLN A 49 14.24 4.19 -18.38
C GLN A 49 12.76 3.89 -18.70
N LEU A 50 12.19 2.83 -18.10
CA LEU A 50 10.79 2.44 -18.25
C LEU A 50 9.99 2.86 -17.01
N VAL A 51 8.94 3.65 -17.23
CA VAL A 51 8.05 4.10 -16.15
C VAL A 51 6.64 3.58 -16.38
N HIS A 52 6.11 2.89 -15.38
CA HIS A 52 4.71 2.52 -15.30
C HIS A 52 3.97 3.60 -14.50
N LEU A 53 3.22 4.44 -15.21
CA LEU A 53 2.45 5.52 -14.61
C LEU A 53 1.07 4.99 -14.23
N PHE A 54 0.78 4.90 -12.94
CA PHE A 54 -0.52 4.50 -12.41
C PHE A 54 -1.39 5.73 -12.17
N ALA A 55 -2.59 5.73 -12.75
CA ALA A 55 -3.57 6.81 -12.62
C ALA A 55 -4.86 6.26 -12.01
N TRP A 56 -5.49 7.07 -11.17
CA TRP A 56 -6.72 6.69 -10.49
C TRP A 56 -7.68 7.86 -10.41
N GLU A 57 -8.93 7.59 -10.80
CA GLU A 57 -10.05 8.52 -10.69
C GLU A 57 -11.10 7.96 -9.73
N PRO A 58 -11.78 8.81 -8.93
CA PRO A 58 -12.84 8.36 -8.03
C PRO A 58 -13.92 7.56 -8.77
N GLY A 59 -14.23 6.36 -8.26
CA GLY A 59 -15.22 5.45 -8.85
C GLY A 59 -14.70 4.57 -9.98
N SER A 60 -13.45 4.76 -10.41
CA SER A 60 -12.80 3.92 -11.42
C SER A 60 -11.75 2.98 -10.81
N PRO A 61 -11.47 1.84 -11.45
CA PRO A 61 -10.29 1.04 -11.10
C PRO A 61 -9.01 1.81 -11.41
N VAL A 62 -7.92 1.45 -10.74
CA VAL A 62 -6.59 1.99 -11.07
C VAL A 62 -6.19 1.51 -12.46
N SER A 63 -5.83 2.44 -13.33
CA SER A 63 -5.29 2.17 -14.67
C SER A 63 -3.80 2.48 -14.71
N TYR A 64 -3.09 1.96 -15.71
CA TYR A 64 -1.68 2.28 -15.91
C TYR A 64 -1.31 2.42 -17.37
N THR A 65 -0.29 3.23 -17.63
CA THR A 65 0.33 3.43 -18.94
C THR A 65 1.85 3.22 -18.83
N GLN A 66 2.46 2.71 -19.90
CA GLN A 66 3.90 2.50 -19.97
C GLN A 66 4.54 3.61 -20.80
N HIS A 67 5.57 4.24 -20.23
CA HIS A 67 6.32 5.32 -20.86
C HIS A 67 7.79 4.97 -20.92
N ARG A 68 8.39 5.14 -22.10
CA ARG A 68 9.84 5.04 -22.30
C ARG A 68 10.35 6.40 -22.75
N GLY A 69 11.34 6.95 -22.05
CA GLY A 69 11.99 8.21 -22.41
C GLY A 69 11.93 9.30 -21.34
N ALA A 70 12.71 10.36 -21.56
CA ALA A 70 13.13 11.34 -20.55
C ALA A 70 11.99 12.10 -19.84
N GLU A 71 10.80 12.21 -20.44
CA GLU A 71 9.69 13.01 -19.89
C GLU A 71 9.16 12.45 -18.56
N HIS A 72 9.13 11.12 -18.43
CA HIS A 72 8.56 10.45 -17.26
C HIS A 72 9.62 9.75 -16.39
N VAL A 73 10.84 9.60 -16.91
CA VAL A 73 11.97 9.00 -16.19
C VAL A 73 12.39 9.90 -15.04
N PHE A 74 12.31 9.36 -13.82
CA PHE A 74 12.63 10.09 -12.59
C PHE A 74 13.93 9.63 -11.94
N LEU A 75 14.52 8.51 -12.37
CA LEU A 75 15.79 8.02 -11.85
C LEU A 75 16.95 8.74 -12.56
N PRO A 76 17.74 9.56 -11.83
CA PRO A 76 18.84 10.28 -12.44
C PRO A 76 20.04 9.35 -12.72
N ALA A 77 20.83 9.67 -13.75
CA ALA A 77 21.96 8.85 -14.19
C ALA A 77 22.95 8.54 -13.06
N TRP A 78 23.30 9.52 -12.22
CA TRP A 78 24.22 9.32 -11.09
C TRP A 78 23.77 8.23 -10.11
N TYR A 79 22.46 8.09 -9.89
CA TYR A 79 21.91 7.09 -8.97
C TYR A 79 21.99 5.70 -9.59
N VAL A 80 21.60 5.60 -10.86
CA VAL A 80 21.68 4.33 -11.62
C VAL A 80 23.13 3.87 -11.70
N GLU A 81 24.05 4.75 -12.08
CA GLU A 81 25.48 4.44 -12.19
C GLU A 81 26.09 3.98 -10.85
N THR A 82 25.73 4.64 -9.74
CA THR A 82 26.21 4.27 -8.39
C THR A 82 25.67 2.89 -7.96
N MET A 83 24.39 2.62 -8.22
CA MET A 83 23.73 1.39 -7.77
C MET A 83 24.02 0.19 -8.68
N SER A 84 24.27 0.41 -9.97
CA SER A 84 24.67 -0.62 -10.92
C SER A 84 26.18 -0.90 -10.88
N GLY A 85 26.98 0.11 -10.53
CA GLY A 85 28.43 0.05 -10.50
C GLY A 85 28.98 0.05 -9.08
N GLY A 86 28.63 -0.96 -8.27
CA GLY A 86 29.18 -1.17 -6.94
C GLY A 86 30.71 -1.29 -6.95
N LYS A 87 31.41 -0.15 -7.00
CA LYS A 87 32.86 -0.08 -6.89
C LYS A 87 33.18 0.20 -5.43
N SER A 88 33.62 -0.86 -4.74
CA SER A 88 34.25 -0.72 -3.43
C SER A 88 35.37 0.32 -3.54
N PRO A 89 35.42 1.34 -2.67
CA PRO A 89 36.62 2.16 -2.56
C PRO A 89 37.77 1.27 -2.05
N ASP A 90 38.91 1.33 -2.75
CA ASP A 90 40.20 0.74 -2.33
C ASP A 90 40.73 1.38 -1.05
#